data_AF-A0A392SHQ4-F1
#
_entry.id   AF-A0A392SHQ4-F1
#
_cell.length_a   1.000
_cell.length_b   1.000
_cell.length_c   1.000
_cell.angle_alpha   90.00
_cell.angle_beta   90.00
_cell.angle_gamma   90.00
#
_symmetry.space_group_name_H-M   'P 1'
#
loop_
_entity.id
_entity.type
_entity.pdbx_description
1 polymer ?
#
loop_
_entity_poly.entity_id
_entity_poly.type
_entity_poly.pdbx_seq_one_letter_code
_entity_poly.pdbx_strand_id
1 'polypeptide(L)' 'MLDLKGAFKTKKLCPGYIGPFQIIERVGEVSYRWALPSSMSGMHDVFHVSQLRKFVPDSSVTVD' A
#
# COMPACT_ATOMS: atom_id res chain seq x y z
N MET A 1 3.79 12.18 -5.47
CA MET A 1 3.88 11.25 -4.33
C MET A 1 2.85 11.68 -3.29
N LEU A 2 1.93 10.80 -2.87
CA LEU A 2 0.75 11.20 -2.09
C LEU A 2 1.14 11.70 -0.69
N ASP A 3 0.85 12.97 -0.39
CA ASP A 3 0.92 13.52 0.96
C ASP A 3 -0.15 12.87 1.86
N LEU A 4 0.23 11.79 2.54
CA LEU A 4 -0.64 10.97 3.39
C LEU A 4 -1.07 11.63 4.71
N LYS A 5 -0.77 12.92 4.90
CA LYS A 5 -1.00 13.69 6.13
C LYS A 5 -2.49 13.84 6.53
N GLY A 6 -3.41 13.24 5.77
CA GLY A 6 -4.85 13.19 6.09
C GLY A 6 -5.60 11.96 5.57
N ALA A 7 -4.94 10.96 4.97
CA ALA A 7 -5.61 9.83 4.32
C ALA A 7 -6.30 8.86 5.30
N PHE A 8 -5.85 8.82 6.56
CA PHE A 8 -6.48 8.03 7.62
C PHE A 8 -7.55 8.80 8.41
N LYS A 9 -7.82 10.07 8.06
CA LYS A 9 -8.94 10.82 8.64
C LYS A 9 -10.21 10.26 7.99
N THR A 10 -10.91 9.39 8.73
CA THR A 10 -12.09 8.64 8.30
C THR A 10 -13.25 9.57 7.88
N LYS A 11 -13.15 10.13 6.68
CA LYS A 11 -14.33 10.59 5.93
C LYS A 11 -14.98 9.35 5.34
N LYS A 12 -16.31 9.30 5.34
CA LYS A 12 -17.19 8.19 4.94
C LYS A 12 -16.93 7.56 3.54
N LEU A 13 -15.93 8.05 2.79
CA LEU A 13 -15.52 7.68 1.44
C LEU A 13 -13.98 7.59 1.29
N CYS A 14 -13.25 7.02 2.26
CA CYS A 14 -11.82 6.76 2.08
C CYS A 14 -11.61 5.81 0.88
N PRO A 15 -10.52 5.97 0.10
CA PRO A 15 -10.13 4.95 -0.87
C PRO A 15 -9.96 3.60 -0.16
N GLY A 16 -10.60 2.54 -0.68
CA GLY A 16 -10.53 1.20 -0.08
C GLY A 16 -9.13 0.56 -0.11
N TYR A 17 -8.22 1.11 -0.92
CA TYR A 17 -6.81 0.72 -1.00
C TYR A 17 -5.94 1.97 -1.10
N ILE A 18 -4.75 1.92 -0.48
CA ILE A 18 -3.79 3.02 -0.49
C ILE A 18 -2.60 2.59 -1.33
N GLY A 19 -2.40 3.26 -2.48
CA GLY A 19 -1.18 3.18 -3.30
C GLY A 19 -0.74 1.78 -3.80
N PRO A 20 0.07 1.73 -4.85
CA PRO A 20 0.95 0.60 -5.06
C PRO A 20 2.16 0.74 -4.11
N PHE A 21 2.50 -0.33 -3.41
CA PHE A 21 3.78 -0.43 -2.72
C PHE A 21 4.53 -1.65 -3.23
N GLN A 22 5.85 -1.58 -3.16
CA GLN A 22 6.70 -2.69 -3.55
C GLN A 22 6.77 -3.73 -2.43
N ILE A 23 6.62 -5.01 -2.79
CA ILE A 23 6.89 -6.11 -1.87
C ILE A 23 8.40 -6.27 -1.78
N ILE A 24 8.96 -6.14 -0.58
CA ILE A 24 10.39 -6.34 -0.32
C ILE A 24 10.68 -7.84 -0.19
N GLU A 25 9.87 -8.54 0.61
CA GLU A 25 10.07 -9.96 0.90
C GLU A 25 8.77 -10.65 1.33
N ARG A 26 8.78 -11.98 1.26
CA ARG A 26 7.73 -12.84 1.83
C ARG A 26 8.22 -13.37 3.17
N VAL A 27 7.58 -12.93 4.26
CA VAL A 27 7.97 -13.24 5.65
C VAL A 27 7.35 -14.55 6.14
N GLY A 28 6.26 -14.99 5.51
CA GLY A 28 5.62 -16.27 5.82
C GLY A 28 4.74 -16.77 4.67
N GLU A 29 4.08 -17.90 4.87
CA GLU A 29 3.21 -18.48 3.84
C GLU A 29 2.15 -17.48 3.36
N VAL A 30 1.65 -16.63 4.25
CA VAL A 30 0.56 -15.69 3.97
C VAL A 30 0.90 -14.24 4.30
N SER A 31 2.17 -13.93 4.57
CA SER A 31 2.61 -12.62 5.07
C SER A 31 3.74 -12.04 4.21
N TYR A 32 3.61 -10.76 3.85
CA TYR A 32 4.55 -10.05 2.99
C TYR A 32 4.98 -8.73 3.62
N ARG A 33 6.28 -8.40 3.52
CA ARG A 33 6.85 -7.11 3.93
C ARG A 33 6.86 -6.13 2.77
N TRP A 34 6.42 -4.90 3.02
CA TRP A 34 6.19 -3.86 2.02
C TRP A 34 7.14 -2.69 2.24
N ALA A 35 7.60 -2.07 1.15
CA ALA A 35 8.36 -0.83 1.18
C ALA A 35 7.43 0.34 1.49
N LEU A 36 7.16 0.56 2.77
CA LEU A 36 6.36 1.68 3.21
C LEU A 36 7.14 2.99 3.13
N PRO A 37 6.53 4.09 2.66
CA PRO A 37 7.15 5.40 2.65
C PRO A 37 7.35 5.89 4.09
N SER A 38 8.33 6.76 4.30
CA SER A 38 8.63 7.32 5.62
C SER A 38 7.43 8.07 6.24
N SER A 39 6.50 8.54 5.42
CA SER A 39 5.22 9.14 5.87
C SER A 39 4.29 8.15 6.58
N MET A 40 4.54 6.84 6.46
CA MET A 40 3.83 5.74 7.10
C MET A 40 4.70 5.00 8.13
N SER A 41 5.78 5.61 8.64
CA SER A 41 6.70 4.97 9.59
C SER A 41 6.07 4.46 10.89
N GLY A 42 4.81 4.82 11.20
CA GLY A 42 4.06 4.30 12.33
C GLY A 42 3.25 3.02 12.04
N MET A 43 3.25 2.53 10.80
CA MET A 43 2.55 1.30 10.40
C MET A 43 3.51 0.12 10.37
N HIS A 44 3.01 -1.06 10.71
CA HIS A 44 3.72 -2.30 10.46
C HIS A 44 3.90 -2.50 8.96
N ASP A 45 5.11 -2.91 8.56
CA ASP A 45 5.47 -3.15 7.17
C ASP A 45 5.08 -4.55 6.67
N VAL A 46 4.64 -5.45 7.57
CA VAL A 46 4.20 -6.81 7.23
C VAL A 46 2.67 -6.92 7.23
N PHE A 47 2.12 -7.35 6.10
CA PHE A 47 0.68 -7.50 5.89
C PHE A 47 0.31 -8.92 5.46
N HIS A 48 -0.88 -9.36 5.85
CA HIS A 48 -1.46 -10.63 5.42
C HIS A 48 -1.99 -10.52 3.99
N VAL A 49 -1.88 -11.59 3.19
CA VAL A 49 -2.26 -11.62 1.77
C VAL A 49 -3.71 -11.19 1.50
N SER A 50 -4.63 -11.41 2.45
CA SER A 50 -6.04 -10.99 2.34
C SER A 50 -6.24 -9.48 2.38
N GLN A 51 -5.27 -8.72 2.87
CA GLN A 51 -5.29 -7.25 2.92
C GLN A 51 -4.66 -6.63 1.67
N LEU A 52 -4.02 -7.45 0.83
CA LEU A 52 -3.28 -7.02 -0.34
C LEU A 52 -4.13 -7.20 -1.59
N ARG A 53 -3.94 -6.31 -2.56
CA ARG A 53 -4.52 -6.43 -3.89
C ARG A 53 -3.43 -6.24 -4.92
N LYS A 54 -3.32 -7.16 -5.88
CA LYS A 54 -2.36 -7.03 -6.99
C LYS A 54 -2.69 -5.75 -7.75
N PHE A 55 -1.73 -4.84 -7.83
CA PHE A 55 -1.82 -3.68 -8.69
C PHE A 55 -1.62 -4.14 -10.14
N VAL A 56 -2.60 -3.86 -11.00
CA VAL A 56 -2.50 -4.06 -12.44
C VAL A 56 -2.49 -2.66 -13.04
N PRO A 57 -1.34 -2.17 -13.55
CA PRO A 57 -1.32 -0.90 -14.24
C PRO A 57 -2.27 -1.00 -15.44
N ASP A 58 -3.21 -0.06 -15.54
CA ASP A 58 -3.97 0.07 -16.78
C ASP A 58 -2.96 0.44 -17.87
N SER A 59 -3.11 -0.15 -19.06
CA SER A 59 -2.24 0.14 -20.22
C SER A 59 -2.22 1.62 -20.61
N SER A 60 -3.10 2.45 -20.03
CA SER A 60 -3.08 3.92 -20.16
C SER A 60 -2.15 4.66 -19.20
N VAL A 61 -1.55 3.98 -18.21
CA VAL A 61 -0.65 4.62 -17.23
C VAL A 61 0.79 4.49 -17.72
N THR A 62 1.26 5.48 -18.48
CA THR A 62 2.69 5.69 -18.70
C THR A 62 3.32 6.03 -17.36
N VAL A 63 4.08 5.09 -16.81
CA VAL A 63 5.00 5.34 -15.70
C VAL A 63 6.18 6.14 -16.27
N ASP A 64 6.25 7.42 -15.91
CA ASP A 64 7.47 8.23 -15.93
C ASP A 64 8.17 8.04 -14.58
#